data_AF-A0A8B4TSI0-F1
#
_entry.id   AF-A0A8B4TSI0-F1
#
_cell.length_a   1.000
_cell.length_b   1.000
_cell.length_c   1.000
_cell.angle_alpha   90.00
_cell.angle_beta   90.00
_cell.angle_gamma   90.00
#
_symmetry.space_group_name_H-M   'P 1'
#
loop_
_entity.id
_entity.type
_entity.pdbx_description
1 polymer ?
#
loop_
_entity_poly.entity_id
_entity_poly.type
_entity_poly.pdbx_seq_one_letter_code
_entity_poly.pdbx_strand_id
1 'polypeptide(L)'
;MLRQIDWMGPKGTIHLRETKTGVERYVQLSNQAIDFLKVLRLTSDKYLFPSRATKKPIQQKYLTENSWRLRESGQMLNIPHWKPHDLRRTVGTGLSRLQCPNEVAKAVLGHTRGGVEGIYNLYKYDAECRKWLQVWADYLDKLIV
;
A
#
# COMPACT_ATOMS: atom_id res chain seq x y z
N MET A 1 5.11 3.84 11.78
CA MET A 1 4.88 2.81 10.74
C MET A 1 5.81 2.90 9.53
N LEU A 2 6.18 4.09 9.02
CA LEU A 2 7.10 4.20 7.85
C LEU A 2 8.61 4.03 8.15
N ARG A 3 8.98 3.71 9.41
CA ARG A 3 10.38 3.70 9.86
C ARG A 3 11.09 2.34 9.72
N GLN A 4 10.35 1.28 9.42
CA GLN A 4 10.85 -0.10 9.37
C GLN A 4 10.21 -0.85 8.19
N ILE A 5 10.28 -0.24 7.01
CA ILE A 5 9.99 -0.97 5.77
C ILE A 5 11.35 -1.40 5.25
N ASP A 6 11.66 -2.68 5.43
CA ASP A 6 12.86 -3.25 4.82
C ASP A 6 12.71 -3.25 3.30
N TRP A 7 13.85 -3.09 2.62
CA TRP A 7 13.91 -3.29 1.19
C TRP A 7 13.46 -4.71 0.86
N MET A 8 12.58 -4.79 -0.14
CA MET A 8 12.04 -5.99 -0.78
C MET A 8 12.53 -7.31 -0.18
N GLY A 9 11.71 -7.92 0.66
CA GLY A 9 11.90 -9.31 1.09
C GLY A 9 11.87 -10.27 -0.11
N PRO A 10 12.25 -11.54 0.09
CA PRO A 10 12.23 -12.55 -0.97
C PRO A 10 10.86 -12.57 -1.64
N LYS A 11 10.87 -12.60 -2.99
CA LYS A 11 9.65 -12.62 -3.82
C LYS A 11 8.83 -11.32 -3.83
N GLY A 12 9.42 -10.12 -3.69
CA GLY A 12 8.68 -8.88 -3.95
C GLY A 12 7.60 -8.60 -2.91
N THR A 13 8.02 -8.55 -1.65
CA THR A 13 7.16 -8.21 -0.51
C THR A 13 7.80 -7.10 0.32
N ILE A 14 6.99 -6.27 0.97
CA ILE A 14 7.43 -5.37 2.04
C ILE A 14 7.12 -6.01 3.38
N HIS A 15 8.14 -6.19 4.22
CA HIS A 15 7.95 -6.65 5.60
C HIS A 15 7.68 -5.46 6.51
N LEU A 16 6.53 -5.51 7.18
CA LEU A 16 6.14 -4.59 8.25
C LEU A 16 6.36 -5.30 9.58
N ARG A 17 7.48 -4.97 10.24
CA ARG A 17 7.86 -5.53 11.54
C ARG A 17 6.95 -5.05 12.66
N GLU A 18 6.66 -3.74 12.68
CA GLU A 18 5.79 -3.14 13.70
C GLU A 18 4.47 -2.66 13.09
N THR A 19 3.39 -3.37 13.42
CA THR A 19 2.02 -2.95 13.13
C THR A 19 1.31 -2.44 14.39
N LYS A 20 0.20 -1.71 14.21
CA LYS A 20 -0.61 -1.21 15.34
C LYS A 20 -1.10 -2.35 16.25
N THR A 21 -1.19 -3.57 15.71
CA THR A 21 -1.68 -4.76 16.41
C THR A 21 -0.56 -5.67 16.91
N GLY A 22 0.72 -5.28 16.76
CA GLY A 22 1.87 -6.09 17.16
C GLY A 22 2.12 -7.35 16.31
N VAL A 23 1.34 -7.54 15.25
CA VAL A 23 1.45 -8.70 14.35
C VAL A 23 2.24 -8.31 13.12
N GLU A 24 3.36 -8.98 12.88
CA GLU A 24 4.15 -8.78 11.67
C GLU A 24 3.35 -9.10 10.41
N ARG A 25 3.64 -8.38 9.33
CA ARG A 25 2.89 -8.51 8.07
C ARG A 25 3.81 -8.41 6.86
N TYR A 26 3.58 -9.29 5.89
CA TYR A 26 4.22 -9.24 4.59
C TYR A 26 3.23 -8.68 3.58
N VAL A 27 3.47 -7.43 3.15
CA VAL A 27 2.67 -6.79 2.11
C VAL A 27 3.18 -7.26 0.75
N GLN A 28 2.32 -7.96 0.01
CA GLN A 28 2.63 -8.42 -1.33
C GLN A 28 2.66 -7.24 -2.30
N LEU A 29 3.55 -7.28 -3.30
CA LEU A 29 3.66 -6.24 -4.32
C LEU A 29 3.33 -6.79 -5.70
N SER A 30 2.69 -5.96 -6.54
CA SER A 30 2.57 -6.20 -7.97
C SER A 30 3.90 -5.90 -8.68
N ASN A 31 4.04 -6.37 -9.91
CA ASN A 31 5.21 -6.10 -10.76
C ASN A 31 5.43 -4.59 -10.95
N GLN A 32 4.36 -3.84 -11.23
CA GLN A 32 4.37 -2.38 -11.39
C GLN A 32 4.90 -1.68 -10.13
N ALA A 33 4.46 -2.11 -8.94
CA ALA A 33 4.95 -1.56 -7.69
C ALA A 33 6.43 -1.91 -7.46
N ILE A 34 6.84 -3.13 -7.78
CA ILE A 34 8.25 -3.55 -7.70
C ILE A 34 9.12 -2.68 -8.62
N ASP A 35 8.71 -2.49 -9.87
CA ASP A 35 9.49 -1.72 -10.83
C ASP A 35 9.58 -0.24 -10.45
N PHE A 36 8.49 0.34 -9.94
CA PHE A 36 8.52 1.68 -9.36
C PHE A 36 9.52 1.78 -8.19
N LEU A 37 9.53 0.80 -7.28
CA LEU A 37 10.44 0.79 -6.13
C LEU A 37 11.90 0.57 -6.55
N LYS A 38 12.18 -0.19 -7.61
CA LYS A 38 13.53 -0.33 -8.18
C LYS A 38 14.05 1.01 -8.68
N VAL A 39 13.23 1.78 -9.38
CA VAL A 39 13.61 3.14 -9.84
C VAL A 39 13.84 4.05 -8.65
N LEU A 40 12.98 4.00 -7.64
CA LEU A 40 13.10 4.82 -6.44
C LEU A 40 14.38 4.51 -5.65
N ARG A 41 14.83 3.25 -5.63
CA ARG A 41 16.07 2.82 -4.96
C ARG A 41 17.32 3.51 -5.51
N LEU A 42 17.31 3.99 -6.76
CA LEU A 42 18.42 4.79 -7.31
C LEU A 42 18.65 6.09 -6.53
N THR A 43 17.66 6.53 -5.72
CA THR A 43 17.73 7.77 -4.95
C THR A 43 18.07 7.58 -3.47
N SER A 44 17.95 6.36 -2.93
CA SER A 44 18.35 6.01 -1.56
C SER A 44 18.42 4.50 -1.38
N ASP A 45 19.44 4.07 -0.64
CA ASP A 45 19.69 2.70 -0.21
C ASP A 45 19.17 2.40 1.21
N LYS A 46 18.91 3.43 2.02
CA LYS A 46 18.57 3.29 3.45
C LYS A 46 17.07 3.32 3.75
N TYR A 47 16.30 4.12 3.02
CA TYR A 47 14.86 4.27 3.25
C TYR A 47 14.09 4.11 1.96
N LEU A 48 12.97 3.37 2.02
CA LEU A 48 12.09 3.18 0.86
C LEU A 48 11.58 4.52 0.30
N PHE A 49 11.20 5.44 1.19
CA PHE A 49 10.72 6.78 0.83
C PHE A 49 11.51 7.85 1.60
N PRO A 50 12.65 8.33 1.07
CA PRO A 50 13.47 9.35 1.70
C PRO A 50 12.89 10.75 1.44
N SER A 51 12.94 11.62 2.44
CA SER A 51 12.76 13.06 2.24
C SER A 51 13.95 13.62 1.45
N ARG A 52 13.68 14.35 0.37
CA ARG A 52 14.74 15.00 -0.42
C ARG A 52 15.55 16.00 0.42
N ALA A 53 14.89 16.72 1.33
CA ALA A 53 15.51 17.75 2.16
C ALA A 53 16.30 17.17 3.35
N THR A 54 15.74 16.20 4.06
CA THR A 54 16.34 15.71 5.33
C THR A 54 17.07 14.38 5.20
N LYS A 55 16.93 13.68 4.07
CA LYS A 55 17.44 12.31 3.84
C LYS A 55 16.97 11.27 4.87
N LYS A 56 16.01 11.62 5.72
CA LYS A 56 15.31 10.76 6.69
C LYS A 56 14.02 10.22 6.06
N PRO A 57 13.34 9.21 6.65
CA PRO A 57 12.05 8.76 6.15
C PRO A 57 11.06 9.92 6.06
N ILE A 58 10.23 9.92 5.02
CA ILE A 58 9.11 10.89 4.95
C ILE A 58 8.22 10.76 6.19
N GLN A 59 7.70 11.89 6.64
CA GLN A 59 6.80 11.92 7.79
C GLN A 59 5.42 11.37 7.39
N GLN A 60 4.70 10.79 8.35
CA GLN A 60 3.37 10.23 8.10
C GLN A 60 2.38 11.27 7.55
N LYS A 61 2.51 12.53 7.97
CA LYS A 61 1.67 13.65 7.52
C LYS A 61 2.06 14.20 6.14
N TYR A 62 3.14 13.71 5.53
CA TYR A 62 3.67 14.26 4.29
C TYR A 62 2.63 14.33 3.16
N LEU A 63 1.90 13.24 2.90
CA LEU A 63 0.87 13.23 1.84
C LEU A 63 -0.27 14.20 2.14
N THR A 64 -0.73 14.25 3.39
CA THR A 64 -1.78 15.18 3.82
C THR A 64 -1.36 16.63 3.62
N GLU A 65 -0.18 17.01 4.12
CA GLU A 65 0.34 18.38 4.02
C GLU A 65 0.58 18.79 2.56
N ASN A 66 1.14 17.92 1.73
CA ASN A 66 1.33 18.22 0.31
C ASN A 66 -0.01 18.35 -0.43
N SER A 67 -0.99 17.49 -0.10
CA SER A 67 -2.32 17.60 -0.71
C SER A 67 -3.03 18.90 -0.34
N TRP A 68 -2.83 19.41 0.88
CA TRP A 68 -3.35 20.71 1.28
C TRP A 68 -2.64 21.84 0.52
N ARG A 69 -1.30 21.83 0.46
CA ARG A 69 -0.52 22.84 -0.27
C ARG A 69 -0.89 22.93 -1.75
N LEU A 70 -1.07 21.79 -2.42
CA LEU A 70 -1.48 21.75 -3.83
C LEU A 70 -2.89 22.34 -4.04
N ARG A 71 -3.80 22.21 -3.05
CA ARG A 71 -5.14 22.82 -3.14
C ARG A 71 -5.07 24.33 -2.96
N GLU A 72 -4.32 24.80 -1.96
CA GLU A 72 -4.11 26.24 -1.72
C GLU A 72 -3.44 26.93 -2.91
N SER A 73 -2.49 26.25 -3.58
CA SER A 73 -1.81 26.79 -4.76
C SER A 73 -2.61 26.63 -6.07
N GLY A 74 -3.79 26.01 -6.04
CA GLY A 74 -4.58 25.73 -7.25
C GLY A 74 -3.97 24.69 -8.20
N GLN A 75 -2.96 23.94 -7.76
CA GLN A 75 -2.25 22.93 -8.55
C GLN A 75 -2.78 21.49 -8.36
N MET A 76 -3.75 21.31 -7.47
CA MET A 76 -4.39 20.01 -7.26
C MET A 76 -5.26 19.63 -8.47
N LEU A 77 -5.35 18.33 -8.73
CA LEU A 77 -6.30 17.78 -9.69
C LEU A 77 -7.74 18.25 -9.39
N ASN A 78 -8.53 18.47 -10.42
CA ASN A 78 -9.95 18.82 -10.30
C ASN A 78 -10.80 17.60 -9.89
N ILE A 79 -10.61 17.17 -8.65
CA ILE A 79 -11.32 16.05 -8.02
C ILE A 79 -11.79 16.44 -6.62
N PRO A 80 -12.86 15.79 -6.11
CA PRO A 80 -13.33 16.00 -4.75
C PRO A 80 -12.22 15.85 -3.69
N HIS A 81 -12.46 16.44 -2.52
CA HIS A 81 -11.53 16.29 -1.40
C HIS A 81 -11.34 14.81 -1.03
N TRP A 82 -10.09 14.41 -0.79
CA TRP A 82 -9.72 13.06 -0.39
C TRP A 82 -8.54 13.11 0.58
N LYS A 83 -8.42 12.07 1.41
CA LYS A 83 -7.34 11.88 2.38
C LYS A 83 -6.55 10.62 2.02
N PRO A 84 -5.29 10.46 2.49
CA PRO A 84 -4.49 9.28 2.18
C PRO A 84 -5.17 7.93 2.51
N HIS A 85 -6.06 7.90 3.50
CA HIS A 85 -6.84 6.70 3.83
C HIS A 85 -7.84 6.30 2.73
N ASP A 86 -8.30 7.24 1.90
CA ASP A 86 -9.22 6.96 0.80
C ASP A 86 -8.54 6.19 -0.34
N LEU A 87 -7.20 6.25 -0.47
CA LEU A 87 -6.45 5.38 -1.38
C LEU A 87 -6.65 3.91 -1.01
N ARG A 88 -6.58 3.59 0.28
CA ARG A 88 -6.82 2.23 0.80
C ARG A 88 -8.26 1.77 0.56
N ARG A 89 -9.24 2.67 0.77
CA ARG A 89 -10.65 2.38 0.49
C ARG A 89 -10.89 2.14 -1.00
N THR A 90 -10.24 2.94 -1.85
CA THR A 90 -10.31 2.81 -3.31
C THR A 90 -9.81 1.44 -3.76
N VAL A 91 -8.69 0.95 -3.22
CA VAL A 91 -8.21 -0.42 -3.48
C VAL A 91 -9.24 -1.46 -3.04
N GLY A 92 -9.81 -1.34 -1.84
CA GLY A 92 -10.82 -2.29 -1.35
C GLY A 92 -12.07 -2.37 -2.24
N THR A 93 -12.61 -1.21 -2.63
CA THR A 93 -13.74 -1.12 -3.55
C THR A 93 -13.38 -1.61 -4.95
N GLY A 94 -12.20 -1.26 -5.47
CA GLY A 94 -11.70 -1.71 -6.76
C GLY A 94 -11.54 -3.22 -6.84
N LEU A 95 -10.96 -3.84 -5.83
CA LEU A 95 -10.87 -5.30 -5.71
C LEU A 95 -12.25 -5.95 -5.67
N SER A 96 -13.21 -5.36 -4.94
CA SER A 96 -14.58 -5.87 -4.90
C SER A 96 -15.27 -5.80 -6.28
N ARG A 97 -15.06 -4.71 -7.03
CA ARG A 97 -15.57 -4.56 -8.41
C ARG A 97 -14.96 -5.60 -9.36
N LEU A 98 -13.72 -6.00 -9.13
CA LEU A 98 -13.03 -7.04 -9.88
C LEU A 98 -13.37 -8.46 -9.40
N GLN A 99 -14.36 -8.61 -8.51
CA GLN A 99 -14.81 -9.89 -7.95
C GLN A 99 -13.76 -10.61 -7.09
N CYS A 100 -12.87 -9.85 -6.44
CA CYS A 100 -11.96 -10.41 -5.44
C CYS A 100 -12.74 -11.00 -4.26
N PRO A 101 -12.44 -12.25 -3.82
CA PRO A 101 -13.04 -12.82 -2.62
C PRO A 101 -12.87 -11.91 -1.41
N ASN A 102 -13.91 -11.79 -0.60
CA ASN A 102 -13.98 -10.80 0.47
C ASN A 102 -12.86 -11.01 1.51
N GLU A 103 -12.59 -12.27 1.89
CA GLU A 103 -11.51 -12.61 2.80
C GLU A 103 -10.13 -12.21 2.26
N VAL A 104 -9.91 -12.32 0.95
CA VAL A 104 -8.66 -11.91 0.30
C VAL A 104 -8.56 -10.39 0.26
N ALA A 105 -9.62 -9.67 -0.11
CA ALA A 105 -9.63 -8.21 -0.09
C ALA A 105 -9.37 -7.67 1.32
N LYS A 106 -10.00 -8.25 2.35
CA LYS A 106 -9.72 -7.94 3.76
C LYS A 106 -8.27 -8.23 4.13
N ALA A 107 -7.71 -9.35 3.67
CA ALA A 107 -6.31 -9.71 3.89
C ALA A 107 -5.35 -8.73 3.19
N VAL A 108 -5.62 -8.28 1.96
CA VAL A 108 -4.86 -7.24 1.23
C VAL A 108 -4.85 -5.92 1.99
N LEU A 109 -5.99 -5.53 2.56
CA LEU A 109 -6.07 -4.37 3.42
C LEU A 109 -5.35 -4.65 4.76
N GLY A 110 -5.37 -5.86 5.28
CA GLY A 110 -4.83 -6.17 6.60
C GLY A 110 -5.78 -5.78 7.70
N HIS A 111 -7.05 -6.07 7.46
CA HIS A 111 -8.02 -6.16 8.53
C HIS A 111 -7.75 -7.41 9.34
N THR A 112 -7.73 -7.26 10.66
CA THR A 112 -7.69 -8.38 11.60
C THR A 112 -8.99 -9.17 11.51
N ARG A 113 -8.90 -10.50 11.47
CA ARG A 113 -10.08 -11.36 11.66
C ARG A 113 -10.44 -11.34 13.14
N GLY A 114 -11.69 -10.97 13.42
CA GLY A 114 -12.22 -10.97 14.79
C GLY A 114 -13.01 -12.25 15.08
N GLY A 115 -13.24 -12.51 16.38
CA GLY A 115 -14.12 -13.57 16.84
C GLY A 115 -13.65 -14.98 16.44
N VAL A 116 -14.63 -15.87 16.26
CA VAL A 116 -14.42 -17.30 15.98
C VAL A 116 -13.63 -17.53 14.69
N GLU A 117 -13.85 -16.70 13.67
CA GLU A 117 -13.12 -16.80 12.39
C GLU A 117 -11.61 -16.63 12.59
N GLY A 118 -11.18 -15.74 13.49
CA GLY A 118 -9.76 -15.53 13.79
C GLY A 118 -9.10 -16.70 14.54
N ILE A 119 -9.90 -17.53 15.23
CA ILE A 119 -9.42 -18.72 15.95
C ILE A 119 -9.16 -19.86 14.96
N TYR A 120 -10.07 -20.06 14.00
CA TYR A 120 -10.01 -21.21 13.09
C TYR A 120 -9.32 -20.93 11.77
N ASN A 121 -9.46 -19.73 11.21
CA ASN A 121 -8.86 -19.37 9.93
C ASN A 121 -7.54 -18.65 10.14
N LEU A 122 -6.46 -19.43 10.26
CA LEU A 122 -5.09 -18.94 10.37
C LEU A 122 -4.41 -18.70 9.00
N TYR A 123 -5.09 -19.01 7.90
CA TYR A 123 -4.53 -18.86 6.55
C TYR A 123 -4.36 -17.38 6.20
N LYS A 124 -3.15 -16.96 5.82
CA LYS A 124 -2.83 -15.54 5.60
C LYS A 124 -3.25 -15.00 4.23
N TYR A 125 -3.55 -15.88 3.28
CA TYR A 125 -3.88 -15.57 1.89
C TYR A 125 -2.78 -14.79 1.15
N ASP A 126 -1.51 -15.02 1.48
CA ASP A 126 -0.39 -14.27 0.89
C ASP A 126 -0.30 -14.47 -0.64
N ALA A 127 -0.54 -15.69 -1.13
CA ALA A 127 -0.51 -15.99 -2.56
C ALA A 127 -1.67 -15.30 -3.31
N GLU A 128 -2.86 -15.32 -2.73
CA GLU A 128 -4.06 -14.68 -3.27
C GLU A 128 -3.95 -13.16 -3.23
N CYS A 129 -3.42 -12.61 -2.13
CA CYS A 129 -3.15 -11.18 -2.01
C CYS A 129 -2.23 -10.71 -3.15
N ARG A 130 -1.16 -11.45 -3.43
CA ARG A 130 -0.26 -11.17 -4.55
C ARG A 130 -1.00 -11.20 -5.88
N LYS A 131 -1.76 -12.27 -6.15
CA LYS A 131 -2.54 -12.43 -7.38
C LYS A 131 -3.48 -11.24 -7.58
N TRP A 132 -4.26 -10.88 -6.57
CA TRP A 132 -5.27 -9.84 -6.69
C TRP A 132 -4.71 -8.43 -6.73
N LEU A 133 -3.58 -8.18 -6.06
CA LEU A 133 -2.84 -6.92 -6.23
C LEU A 133 -2.24 -6.80 -7.64
N GLN A 134 -1.84 -7.90 -8.27
CA GLN A 134 -1.44 -7.89 -9.67
C GLN A 134 -2.62 -7.56 -10.59
N VAL A 135 -3.77 -8.24 -10.41
CA VAL A 135 -5.00 -7.95 -11.19
C VAL A 135 -5.44 -6.49 -11.04
N TRP A 136 -5.35 -5.92 -9.84
CA TRP A 136 -5.64 -4.51 -9.61
C TRP A 136 -4.68 -3.59 -10.36
N ALA A 137 -3.38 -3.87 -10.32
CA ALA A 137 -2.38 -3.09 -11.03
C ALA A 137 -2.58 -3.15 -12.56
N ASP A 138 -2.82 -4.33 -13.11
CA ASP A 138 -3.09 -4.53 -14.54
C ASP A 138 -4.38 -3.81 -14.98
N TYR A 139 -5.39 -3.72 -14.10
CA TYR A 139 -6.57 -2.91 -14.36
C TYR A 139 -6.25 -1.42 -14.42
N LEU A 140 -5.42 -0.90 -13.51
CA LEU A 140 -5.01 0.50 -13.51
C LEU A 140 -4.24 0.88 -14.77
N ASP A 141 -3.35 0.01 -15.25
CA ASP A 141 -2.61 0.26 -16.50
C ASP A 141 -3.55 0.42 -17.71
N LYS A 142 -4.69 -0.26 -17.72
CA LYS A 142 -5.72 -0.09 -18.77
C LYS A 142 -6.45 1.25 -18.71
N LEU A 143 -6.38 1.97 -17.59
CA LEU A 143 -6.98 3.29 -17.43
C LEU A 143 -6.04 4.42 -17.84
N ILE A 144 -4.73 4.13 -17.94
CA ILE A 144 -3.73 5.09 -18.38
C ILE A 144 -3.75 5.08 -19.91
N VAL A 145 -4.27 6.17 -20.48
CA VAL A 145 -4.29 6.45 -21.93
C VAL A 145 -3.04 7.23 -22.31
#